data_AF-A0A1G0FC46-F1
#
_entry.id   AF-A0A1G0FC46-F1
#
_cell.length_a   1.000
_cell.length_b   1.000
_cell.length_c   1.000
_cell.angle_alpha   90.00
_cell.angle_beta   90.00
_cell.angle_gamma   90.00
#
_symmetry.space_group_name_H-M   'P 1'
#
loop_
_entity.id
_entity.type
_entity.pdbx_description
1 polymer ?
#
loop_
_entity_poly.entity_id
_entity_poly.type
_entity_poly.pdbx_seq_one_letter_code
_entity_poly.pdbx_strand_id
1 'polypeptide(L)'
;MSSLAFLGLYVNSAIASGHAETVSFADIYTSLGRGTLLEELDKKLPGCFDFSLFPPGSKNCIALNHTLHTIALSIQGKERRKVGVETSGLHLILALIFEAIQH
;
A
#
# COMPACT_ATOMS: atom_id res chain seq x y z
N MET A 1 -12.50 3.12 7.09
CA MET A 1 -12.45 4.29 6.18
C MET A 1 -11.34 5.29 6.52
N SER A 2 -11.21 5.80 7.76
CA SER A 2 -10.18 6.81 8.08
C SER A 2 -8.74 6.35 7.81
N SER A 3 -8.35 5.16 8.26
CA SER A 3 -6.98 4.65 8.12
C SER A 3 -6.52 4.46 6.68
N LEU A 4 -7.39 3.92 5.81
CA LEU A 4 -7.09 3.72 4.39
C LEU A 4 -6.96 5.04 3.65
N ALA A 5 -7.82 6.02 3.95
CA ALA A 5 -7.73 7.34 3.37
C ALA A 5 -6.43 8.05 3.75
N PHE A 6 -6.01 7.98 5.03
CA PHE A 6 -4.72 8.54 5.46
C PHE A 6 -3.54 7.88 4.76
N LEU A 7 -3.52 6.55 4.66
CA LEU A 7 -2.47 5.86 3.91
C LEU A 7 -2.47 6.27 2.44
N GLY A 8 -3.65 6.43 1.82
CA GLY A 8 -3.79 6.89 0.45
C GLY A 8 -3.19 8.29 0.24
N LEU A 9 -3.42 9.20 1.18
CA LEU A 9 -2.80 10.53 1.16
C LEU A 9 -1.28 10.46 1.25
N TYR A 10 -0.72 9.63 2.14
CA TYR A 10 0.74 9.48 2.25
C TYR A 10 1.36 8.87 1.00
N VAL A 11 0.74 7.82 0.44
CA VAL A 11 1.20 7.19 -0.80
C VAL A 11 1.14 8.18 -1.97
N ASN A 12 0.05 8.94 -2.08
CA ASN A 12 -0.09 9.98 -3.10
C ASN A 12 0.99 11.07 -2.96
N SER A 13 1.30 11.49 -1.72
CA SER A 13 2.37 12.44 -1.44
C SER A 13 3.75 11.90 -1.85
N ALA A 14 4.05 10.63 -1.56
CA ALA A 14 5.28 9.99 -1.98
C ALA A 14 5.41 9.90 -3.51
N ILE A 15 4.32 9.58 -4.21
CA ILE A 15 4.25 9.60 -5.68
C ILE A 15 4.53 11.01 -6.21
N ALA A 16 3.83 12.02 -5.69
CA ALA A 16 4.00 13.42 -6.09
C ALA A 16 5.43 13.94 -5.84
N SER A 17 6.13 13.37 -4.86
CA SER A 17 7.53 13.69 -4.54
C SER A 17 8.55 12.94 -5.40
N GLY A 18 8.11 12.16 -6.40
CA GLY A 18 8.97 11.47 -7.35
C GLY A 18 9.35 10.04 -6.96
N HIS A 19 8.74 9.46 -5.92
CA HIS A 19 9.09 8.11 -5.45
C HIS A 19 8.33 6.96 -6.11
N ALA A 20 7.52 7.23 -7.14
CA ALA A 20 6.62 6.26 -7.77
C ALA A 20 7.29 4.91 -8.12
N GLU A 21 8.50 4.93 -8.67
CA GLU A 21 9.20 3.71 -9.12
C GLU A 21 10.15 3.11 -8.05
N THR A 22 10.17 3.65 -6.83
CA THR A 22 11.09 3.19 -5.75
C THR A 22 10.67 1.84 -5.18
N VAL A 23 9.39 1.51 -5.29
CA VAL A 23 8.80 0.28 -4.75
C VAL A 23 8.19 -0.50 -5.90
N SER A 24 8.56 -1.77 -6.04
CA SER A 24 8.06 -2.66 -7.09
C SER A 24 6.80 -3.40 -6.62
N PHE A 25 6.05 -3.99 -7.56
CA PHE A 25 4.94 -4.89 -7.23
C PHE A 25 5.37 -6.06 -6.33
N ALA A 26 6.54 -6.64 -6.59
CA ALA A 26 7.04 -7.78 -5.83
C ALA A 26 7.25 -7.40 -4.35
N ASP A 27 7.72 -6.19 -4.07
CA ASP A 27 7.85 -5.67 -2.71
C ASP A 27 6.49 -5.55 -2.02
N ILE A 28 5.48 -5.04 -2.75
CA ILE A 28 4.11 -4.89 -2.23
C ILE A 28 3.51 -6.25 -1.91
N TYR A 29 3.51 -7.19 -2.85
CA TYR A 29 2.91 -8.51 -2.63
C TYR A 29 3.64 -9.29 -1.52
N THR A 30 4.97 -9.23 -1.49
CA THR A 30 5.76 -9.92 -0.45
C THR A 30 5.49 -9.33 0.93
N SER A 31 5.47 -8.00 1.06
CA SER A 31 5.22 -7.33 2.34
C SER A 31 3.79 -7.49 2.83
N LEU A 32 2.79 -7.45 1.92
CA LEU A 32 1.40 -7.78 2.25
C LEU A 32 1.25 -9.22 2.73
N GLY A 33 1.88 -10.18 2.04
CA GLY A 33 1.87 -11.59 2.43
C GLY A 33 2.51 -11.85 3.80
N ARG A 34 3.45 -10.99 4.22
CA ARG A 34 4.11 -11.05 5.54
C ARG A 34 3.40 -10.19 6.61
N GLY A 35 2.48 -9.32 6.22
CA GLY A 35 1.87 -8.33 7.11
C GLY A 35 2.81 -7.19 7.52
N THR A 36 3.83 -6.90 6.72
CA THR A 36 4.93 -5.94 7.01
C THR A 36 4.95 -4.75 6.05
N LEU A 37 3.82 -4.42 5.39
CA LEU A 37 3.76 -3.36 4.35
C LEU A 37 4.32 -2.02 4.84
N LEU A 38 3.84 -1.52 5.99
CA LEU A 38 4.23 -0.20 6.49
C LEU A 38 5.72 -0.15 6.86
N GLU A 39 6.25 -1.23 7.42
CA GLU A 39 7.66 -1.36 7.77
C GLU A 39 8.55 -1.36 6.52
N GLU A 40 8.14 -2.09 5.47
CA GLU A 40 8.87 -2.09 4.19
C GLU A 40 8.79 -0.75 3.47
N LEU A 41 7.66 -0.03 3.56
CA LEU A 41 7.54 1.34 3.04
C LEU A 41 8.46 2.31 3.76
N ASP A 42 8.49 2.29 5.09
CA ASP A 42 9.36 3.16 5.88
C ASP A 42 10.84 2.86 5.61
N LYS A 43 11.20 1.57 5.46
CA LYS A 43 12.55 1.14 5.12
C LYS A 43 13.00 1.60 3.73
N LYS A 44 12.13 1.52 2.72
CA LYS A 44 12.46 1.91 1.33
C LYS A 44 12.38 3.40 1.09
N LEU A 45 11.53 4.09 1.84
CA LEU A 45 11.23 5.52 1.69
C LEU A 45 11.29 6.20 3.07
N PRO A 46 12.48 6.23 3.70
CA PRO A 46 12.62 6.75 5.04
C PRO A 46 12.21 8.22 5.11
N GLY A 47 11.34 8.55 6.07
CA GLY A 47 10.84 9.91 6.28
C GLY A 47 9.78 10.40 5.29
N CYS A 48 9.35 9.55 4.34
CA CYS A 48 8.26 9.91 3.41
C CYS A 48 6.87 9.67 4.01
N PHE A 49 6.77 8.85 5.05
CA PHE A 49 5.52 8.43 5.66
C PHE A 49 5.52 8.72 7.15
N ASP A 50 4.39 9.20 7.67
CA ASP A 50 4.15 9.29 9.11
C ASP A 50 3.14 8.20 9.53
N PHE A 51 3.69 7.05 9.94
CA PHE A 51 2.91 5.93 10.44
C PHE A 51 2.66 5.98 11.96
N SER A 52 2.83 7.13 12.62
CA SER A 52 2.52 7.28 14.05
C SER A 52 1.08 6.91 14.41
N LEU A 53 0.15 7.09 13.46
CA LEU A 53 -1.26 6.68 13.57
C LEU A 53 -1.49 5.17 13.40
N PHE A 54 -0.48 4.43 12.93
CA PHE A 54 -0.51 2.99 12.68
C PHE A 54 0.68 2.28 13.34
N PRO A 55 0.82 2.31 14.67
CA PRO A 55 1.95 1.67 15.34
C PRO A 55 2.08 0.19 14.92
N PRO A 56 3.31 -0.33 14.73
CA PRO A 56 3.54 -1.74 14.43
C PRO A 56 2.83 -2.65 15.44
N GLY A 57 2.15 -3.69 14.95
CA GLY A 57 1.37 -4.61 15.78
C GLY A 57 0.06 -4.05 16.36
N SER A 58 -0.28 -2.78 16.12
CA SER A 58 -1.59 -2.24 16.53
C SER A 58 -2.74 -2.91 15.76
N LYS A 59 -3.94 -2.96 16.37
CA LYS A 59 -5.14 -3.48 15.72
C LYS A 59 -5.42 -2.81 14.37
N ASN A 60 -5.18 -1.50 14.28
CA ASN A 60 -5.37 -0.73 13.04
C ASN A 60 -4.35 -1.13 11.96
N CYS A 61 -3.07 -1.29 12.33
CA CYS A 61 -2.04 -1.74 11.39
C CYS A 61 -2.33 -3.15 10.86
N ILE A 62 -2.70 -4.08 11.75
CA ILE A 62 -3.05 -5.46 11.37
C ILE A 62 -4.28 -5.48 10.46
N ALA A 63 -5.34 -4.76 10.82
CA ALA A 63 -6.57 -4.69 10.03
C ALA A 63 -6.31 -4.09 8.64
N LEU A 64 -5.54 -3.00 8.57
CA LEU A 64 -5.16 -2.37 7.30
C LEU A 64 -4.40 -3.34 6.40
N ASN A 65 -3.37 -4.00 6.93
CA ASN A 65 -2.59 -4.98 6.17
C ASN A 65 -3.47 -6.13 5.68
N HIS A 66 -4.33 -6.66 6.55
CA HIS A 66 -5.23 -7.75 6.19
C HIS A 66 -6.22 -7.38 5.08
N THR A 67 -6.83 -6.19 5.16
CA THR A 67 -7.73 -5.68 4.12
C THR A 67 -7.01 -5.54 2.78
N LEU A 68 -5.85 -4.89 2.77
CA LEU A 68 -5.09 -4.69 1.53
C LEU A 68 -4.60 -6.02 0.94
N HIS A 69 -4.14 -6.95 1.78
CA HIS A 69 -3.71 -8.27 1.34
C HIS A 69 -4.86 -9.06 0.69
N THR A 70 -6.04 -9.05 1.30
CA THR A 70 -7.23 -9.72 0.76
C THR A 70 -7.57 -9.23 -0.65
N ILE A 71 -7.54 -7.91 -0.86
CA ILE A 71 -7.84 -7.30 -2.15
C ILE A 71 -6.72 -7.58 -3.15
N ALA A 72 -5.47 -7.51 -2.71
CA ALA A 72 -4.29 -7.77 -3.52
C ALA A 72 -4.33 -9.17 -4.15
N LEU A 73 -4.77 -10.19 -3.42
CA LEU A 73 -4.95 -11.55 -3.94
C LEU A 73 -5.94 -11.62 -5.11
N SER A 74 -6.95 -10.73 -5.15
CA SER A 74 -7.91 -10.69 -6.24
C SER A 74 -7.36 -10.00 -7.50
N ILE A 75 -6.30 -9.20 -7.37
CA ILE A 75 -5.71 -8.35 -8.41
C ILE A 75 -4.40 -8.92 -8.95
N GLN A 76 -3.64 -9.65 -8.14
CA GLN A 76 -2.31 -10.17 -8.49
C GLN A 76 -2.32 -10.94 -9.82
N GLY A 77 -1.38 -10.60 -10.71
CA GLY A 77 -1.26 -11.12 -12.08
C GLY A 77 -2.31 -10.57 -13.07
N LYS A 78 -3.16 -9.63 -12.63
CA LYS A 78 -4.22 -8.97 -13.42
C LYS A 78 -4.20 -7.45 -13.21
N GLU A 79 -3.11 -6.88 -12.71
CA GLU A 79 -2.96 -5.48 -12.30
C GLU A 79 -3.34 -4.54 -13.45
N ARG A 80 -2.68 -4.70 -14.60
CA ARG A 80 -2.95 -3.91 -15.81
C ARG A 80 -4.43 -3.98 -16.24
N ARG A 81 -5.02 -5.18 -16.19
CA ARG A 81 -6.39 -5.42 -16.66
C ARG A 81 -7.45 -4.88 -15.70
N LYS A 82 -7.24 -5.02 -14.39
CA LYS A 82 -8.24 -4.66 -13.37
C LYS A 82 -8.13 -3.21 -12.91
N VAL A 83 -6.92 -2.72 -12.73
CA VAL A 83 -6.66 -1.42 -12.09
C VAL A 83 -5.77 -0.49 -12.92
N GLY A 84 -5.31 -0.92 -14.11
CA GLY A 84 -4.55 -0.07 -15.03
C GLY A 84 -3.12 0.26 -14.59
N VAL A 85 -2.59 -0.41 -13.57
CA VAL A 85 -1.22 -0.21 -13.07
C VAL A 85 -0.30 -1.28 -13.64
N GLU A 86 0.90 -0.90 -14.10
CA GLU A 86 1.83 -1.81 -14.78
C GLU A 86 3.16 -2.03 -14.05
N THR A 87 3.75 -1.00 -13.42
CA THR A 87 5.12 -1.10 -12.88
C THR A 87 5.29 -0.58 -11.44
N SER A 88 4.56 0.47 -11.07
CA SER A 88 4.78 1.18 -9.80
C SER A 88 4.03 0.56 -8.62
N GLY A 89 4.77 0.07 -7.62
CA GLY A 89 4.23 -0.48 -6.38
C GLY A 89 3.43 0.55 -5.56
N LEU A 90 3.82 1.83 -5.59
CA LEU A 90 3.04 2.88 -4.93
C LEU A 90 1.68 3.11 -5.61
N HIS A 91 1.64 3.13 -6.94
CA HIS A 91 0.37 3.21 -7.67
C HIS A 91 -0.49 1.95 -7.44
N LEU A 92 0.14 0.78 -7.30
CA LEU A 92 -0.57 -0.45 -6.93
C LEU A 92 -1.20 -0.31 -5.54
N ILE A 93 -0.46 0.16 -4.53
CA ILE A 93 -1.04 0.40 -3.19
C ILE A 93 -2.23 1.36 -3.27
N LEU A 94 -2.10 2.45 -4.03
CA LEU A 94 -3.19 3.42 -4.18
C LEU A 94 -4.45 2.78 -4.81
N ALA A 95 -4.27 1.94 -5.83
CA ALA A 95 -5.36 1.16 -6.42
C ALA A 95 -6.00 0.20 -5.40
N LEU A 96 -5.20 -0.53 -4.62
CA LEU A 96 -5.70 -1.42 -3.57
C LEU A 96 -6.50 -0.65 -2.50
N ILE A 97 -6.06 0.55 -2.15
CA ILE A 97 -6.75 1.43 -1.19
C ILE A 97 -8.09 1.88 -1.75
N PHE A 98 -8.17 2.26 -3.04
CA PHE A 98 -9.44 2.64 -3.64
C PHE A 98 -10.42 1.48 -3.68
N GLU A 99 -9.97 0.28 -4.04
CA GLU A 99 -10.83 -0.91 -3.97
C GLU A 99 -11.24 -1.25 -2.54
N ALA A 100 -10.37 -1.03 -1.56
CA ALA A 100 -10.70 -1.23 -0.14
C ALA A 100 -11.70 -0.22 0.41
N ILE A 101 -11.87 0.93 -0.23
CA ILE A 101 -12.84 1.95 0.18
C ILE A 101 -14.20 1.72 -0.49
N GLN A 102 -14.21 1.16 -1.71
CA GLN A 102 -15.43 0.88 -2.47
C GLN A 102 -16.18 -0.37 -1.97
N HIS A 103 -15.48 -1.27 -1.27
CA HIS A 103 -16.01 -2.52 -0.71
C HIS A 103 -16.11 -2.49 0.81
#